data_AF-A0A7L0I115-F1
#
_entry.id   AF-A0A7L0I115-F1
#
_cell.length_a   1.000
_cell.length_b   1.000
_cell.length_c   1.000
_cell.angle_alpha   90.00
_cell.angle_beta   90.00
_cell.angle_gamma   90.00
#
_symmetry.space_group_name_H-M   'P 1'
#
loop_
_entity.id
_entity.type
_entity.pdbx_description
1 polymer ?
#
loop_
_entity_poly.entity_id
_entity_poly.type
_entity_poly.pdbx_seq_one_letter_code
_entity_poly.pdbx_strand_id
1 'polypeptide(L)'
;QISSNIFRTLPPSDNPDFDPEEDEPTLEASWPHIQLVYEFFLRFLESPDFQPSIAKRYIDQKFVQQLLELFDSEDPRERDFLKTVLHRIYGKFLGLRAFIRKQINNIFLRFIYETEHFNGVAELLEILGSIINGFALPLKAEHKQFLMKVLIPMHTAKGLALFHAQLAYCVVQFLEKDTTLTEPVIRGLLKFWPKTCSQKEVMFLGEIEEILDVIEPTQFKKIEEPLFKQISKSVSSSHFQVAERALYFWNNEYILSLIEENIDKILPIMFGSLYKISKEHWNPTIVALVYNVLKTLMEMNGKLFDELTSSYKAERQREKKKELEREELWRKLEELKLKKAMAEKQNSTHNVLNAHSTSAK
;
A
#
# COMPACT_ATOMS: atom_id res chain seq x y z
N GLN A 1 -25.48 -12.22 32.76
CA GLN A 1 -24.39 -13.16 33.04
C GLN A 1 -23.25 -12.98 32.05
N ILE A 2 -23.42 -13.24 30.75
CA ILE A 2 -22.37 -13.01 29.73
C ILE A 2 -21.80 -11.59 29.82
N SER A 3 -22.65 -10.56 29.67
CA SER A 3 -22.24 -9.15 29.76
C SER A 3 -21.48 -8.79 31.03
N SER A 4 -21.81 -9.39 32.17
CA SER A 4 -21.17 -9.12 33.47
C SER A 4 -19.77 -9.73 33.58
N ASN A 5 -19.43 -10.69 32.72
CA ASN A 5 -18.11 -11.33 32.71
C ASN A 5 -17.21 -10.76 31.61
N ILE A 6 -17.76 -10.49 30.41
CA ILE A 6 -16.96 -10.06 29.26
C ILE A 6 -16.78 -8.54 29.19
N PHE A 7 -17.81 -7.75 29.51
CA PHE A 7 -17.75 -6.30 29.32
C PHE A 7 -17.00 -5.65 30.48
N ARG A 8 -15.78 -5.24 30.18
CA ARG A 8 -14.86 -4.54 31.08
C ARG A 8 -14.09 -3.50 30.28
N THR A 9 -13.63 -2.46 30.96
CA THR A 9 -12.61 -1.58 30.40
C THR A 9 -11.32 -2.39 30.31
N LEU A 10 -10.68 -2.38 29.14
CA LEU A 10 -9.40 -3.04 28.95
C LEU A 10 -8.33 -2.35 29.83
N PRO A 11 -7.37 -3.12 30.37
CA PRO A 11 -6.27 -2.54 31.11
C PRO A 11 -5.48 -1.55 30.22
N PRO A 12 -4.84 -0.52 30.80
CA PRO A 12 -3.93 0.32 30.02
C PRO A 12 -2.81 -0.55 29.44
N SER A 13 -2.36 -0.22 28.24
CA SER A 13 -1.20 -0.89 27.65
C SER A 13 0.04 -0.57 28.49
N ASP A 14 0.76 -1.60 28.91
CA ASP A 14 1.95 -1.48 29.76
C ASP A 14 3.18 -0.99 28.97
N ASN A 15 3.15 -1.06 27.63
CA ASN A 15 4.24 -0.64 26.76
C ASN A 15 3.79 0.44 25.74
N PRO A 16 4.11 1.74 25.97
CA PRO A 16 3.76 2.81 25.04
C PRO A 16 4.54 2.77 23.72
N ASP A 17 5.66 2.05 23.66
CA ASP A 17 6.47 1.84 22.46
C ASP A 17 6.26 0.43 21.87
N PHE A 18 5.13 -0.23 22.21
CA PHE A 18 4.82 -1.59 21.76
C PHE A 18 4.89 -1.70 20.24
N ASP A 19 5.76 -2.57 19.74
CA ASP A 19 5.79 -2.97 18.35
C ASP A 19 5.01 -4.28 18.21
N PRO A 20 3.80 -4.27 17.61
CA PRO A 20 3.01 -5.48 17.46
C PRO A 20 3.65 -6.55 16.57
N GLU A 21 4.73 -6.23 15.84
CA GLU A 21 5.51 -7.20 15.07
C GLU A 21 6.62 -7.87 15.88
N GLU A 22 7.16 -7.21 16.92
CA GLU A 22 8.34 -7.67 17.67
C GLU A 22 8.01 -8.09 19.11
N ASP A 23 7.00 -7.50 19.74
CA ASP A 23 6.70 -7.68 21.15
C ASP A 23 5.69 -8.79 21.43
N GLU A 24 5.87 -9.49 22.56
CA GLU A 24 4.92 -10.51 23.02
C GLU A 24 3.62 -9.86 23.53
N PRO A 25 2.45 -10.34 23.12
CA PRO A 25 1.18 -9.76 23.54
C PRO A 25 0.91 -10.05 25.02
N THR A 26 0.34 -9.08 25.73
CA THR A 26 -0.12 -9.31 27.11
C THR A 26 -1.33 -10.25 27.10
N LEU A 27 -1.19 -11.37 27.80
CA LEU A 27 -2.25 -12.37 27.91
C LEU A 27 -3.21 -12.04 29.07
N GLU A 28 -4.50 -12.26 28.86
CA GLU A 28 -5.52 -12.03 29.89
C GLU A 28 -5.38 -13.05 31.04
N ALA A 29 -5.12 -12.55 32.26
CA ALA A 29 -4.88 -13.40 33.43
C ALA A 29 -6.10 -14.26 33.80
N SER A 30 -7.30 -13.76 33.55
CA SER A 30 -8.57 -14.46 33.82
C SER A 30 -9.05 -15.32 32.65
N TRP A 31 -8.19 -15.58 31.66
CA TRP A 31 -8.50 -16.34 30.44
C TRP A 31 -9.19 -17.69 30.69
N PRO A 32 -8.77 -18.56 31.65
CA PRO A 32 -9.42 -19.85 31.87
C PRO A 32 -10.92 -19.74 32.19
N HIS A 33 -11.35 -18.64 32.81
CA HIS A 33 -12.76 -18.36 33.09
C HIS A 33 -13.45 -17.72 31.87
N ILE A 34 -12.83 -16.68 31.30
CA ILE A 34 -13.41 -15.91 30.18
C ILE A 34 -13.59 -16.79 28.94
N GLN A 35 -12.64 -17.71 28.68
CA GLN A 35 -12.73 -18.69 27.60
C GLN A 35 -14.04 -19.49 27.67
N LEU A 36 -14.39 -20.03 28.84
CA LEU A 36 -15.62 -20.81 29.03
C LEU A 36 -16.87 -19.95 28.79
N VAL A 37 -16.83 -18.67 29.15
CA VAL A 37 -17.93 -17.72 28.89
C VAL A 37 -18.11 -17.49 27.39
N TYR A 38 -17.02 -17.28 26.64
CA TYR A 38 -17.09 -17.13 25.18
C TYR A 38 -17.53 -18.41 24.49
N GLU A 39 -17.00 -19.57 24.88
CA GLU A 39 -17.39 -20.87 24.33
C GLU A 39 -18.88 -21.15 24.56
N PHE A 40 -19.36 -20.91 25.79
CA PHE A 40 -20.78 -21.04 26.11
C PHE A 40 -21.64 -20.10 25.26
N PHE A 41 -21.25 -18.83 25.15
CA PHE A 41 -22.02 -17.86 24.37
C PHE A 41 -22.05 -18.21 22.88
N LEU A 42 -20.91 -18.65 22.33
CA LEU A 42 -20.83 -19.08 20.95
C LEU A 42 -21.72 -20.29 20.68
N ARG A 43 -21.66 -21.33 21.53
CA ARG A 43 -22.54 -22.50 21.42
C ARG A 43 -24.02 -22.14 21.55
N PHE A 44 -24.34 -21.20 22.45
CA PHE A 44 -25.70 -20.69 22.60
C PHE A 44 -26.21 -19.99 21.33
N LEU A 45 -25.37 -19.16 20.69
CA LEU A 45 -25.72 -18.51 19.42
C LEU A 45 -25.81 -19.51 18.26
N GLU A 46 -24.99 -20.54 18.24
CA GLU A 46 -24.93 -21.57 17.19
C GLU A 46 -26.05 -22.62 17.30
N SER A 47 -26.71 -22.72 18.46
CA SER A 47 -27.81 -23.66 18.67
C SER A 47 -28.89 -23.53 17.58
N PRO A 48 -29.39 -24.65 17.00
CA PRO A 48 -30.47 -24.61 16.02
C PRO A 48 -31.78 -24.11 16.60
N ASP A 49 -31.99 -24.28 17.91
CA ASP A 49 -33.18 -23.82 18.63
C ASP A 49 -33.09 -22.34 19.06
N PHE A 50 -31.99 -21.66 18.73
CA PHE A 50 -31.81 -20.26 19.03
C PHE A 50 -32.82 -19.39 18.27
N GLN A 51 -33.59 -18.58 18.99
CA GLN A 51 -34.60 -17.69 18.41
C GLN A 51 -34.17 -16.22 18.43
N PRO A 52 -33.75 -15.62 17.30
CA PRO A 52 -33.32 -14.22 17.24
C PRO A 52 -34.43 -13.23 17.64
N SER A 53 -35.69 -13.60 17.44
CA SER A 53 -36.86 -12.77 17.77
C SER A 53 -37.01 -12.49 19.27
N ILE A 54 -36.58 -13.42 20.13
CA ILE A 54 -36.57 -13.27 21.59
C ILE A 54 -35.27 -12.57 22.00
N ALA A 55 -34.13 -13.03 21.47
CA ALA A 55 -32.81 -12.54 21.85
C ALA A 55 -32.58 -11.05 21.49
N LYS A 56 -33.24 -10.52 20.46
CA LYS A 56 -33.12 -9.10 20.05
C LYS A 56 -33.50 -8.09 21.13
N ARG A 57 -34.22 -8.52 22.18
CA ARG A 57 -34.54 -7.67 23.34
C ARG A 57 -33.34 -7.45 24.27
N TYR A 58 -32.33 -8.32 24.18
CA TYR A 58 -31.15 -8.32 25.04
C TYR A 58 -29.86 -8.06 24.26
N ILE A 59 -29.79 -8.52 23.00
CA ILE A 59 -28.71 -8.19 22.06
C ILE A 59 -29.17 -6.97 21.25
N ASP A 60 -28.92 -5.79 21.81
CA ASP A 60 -29.26 -4.50 21.21
C ASP A 60 -27.99 -3.75 20.73
N GLN A 61 -28.16 -2.49 20.33
CA GLN A 61 -27.04 -1.66 19.89
C GLN A 61 -26.01 -1.41 20.99
N LYS A 62 -26.45 -1.31 22.26
CA LYS A 62 -25.55 -1.11 23.40
C LYS A 62 -24.68 -2.35 23.62
N PHE A 63 -25.28 -3.53 23.56
CA PHE A 63 -24.54 -4.79 23.64
C PHE A 63 -23.46 -4.88 22.55
N VAL A 64 -23.82 -4.54 21.30
CA VAL A 64 -22.87 -4.56 20.18
C VAL A 64 -21.75 -3.53 20.36
N GLN A 65 -22.07 -2.34 20.86
CA GLN A 65 -21.07 -1.31 21.13
C GLN A 65 -20.02 -1.81 22.15
N GLN A 66 -20.48 -2.35 23.28
CA GLN A 66 -19.58 -2.89 24.30
C GLN A 66 -18.79 -4.10 23.80
N LEU A 67 -19.38 -4.93 22.92
CA LEU A 67 -18.68 -6.05 22.30
C LEU A 67 -17.56 -5.57 21.35
N LEU A 68 -17.81 -4.51 20.58
CA LEU A 68 -16.83 -3.93 19.66
C LEU A 68 -15.65 -3.27 20.38
N GLU A 69 -15.87 -2.70 21.56
CA GLU A 69 -14.81 -2.12 22.40
C GLU A 69 -13.79 -3.19 22.85
N LEU A 70 -14.21 -4.45 23.01
CA LEU A 70 -13.32 -5.55 23.40
C LEU A 70 -12.37 -6.00 22.29
N PHE A 71 -12.59 -5.62 21.03
CA PHE A 71 -11.68 -5.95 19.94
C PHE A 71 -10.30 -5.30 20.10
N ASP A 72 -10.17 -4.31 20.97
CA ASP A 72 -8.89 -3.70 21.31
C ASP A 72 -8.08 -4.51 22.34
N SER A 73 -8.57 -5.68 22.77
CA SER A 73 -7.84 -6.58 23.67
C SER A 73 -6.49 -6.99 23.09
N GLU A 74 -5.43 -6.93 23.90
CA GLU A 74 -4.08 -7.37 23.49
C GLU A 74 -4.02 -8.89 23.28
N ASP A 75 -4.90 -9.65 23.95
CA ASP A 75 -4.93 -11.12 23.86
C ASP A 75 -5.57 -11.57 22.53
N PRO A 76 -4.78 -12.18 21.59
CA PRO A 76 -5.30 -12.62 20.31
C PRO A 76 -6.39 -13.70 20.43
N ARG A 77 -6.38 -14.47 21.53
CA ARG A 77 -7.38 -15.52 21.77
C ARG A 77 -8.75 -14.89 22.02
N GLU A 78 -8.81 -13.80 22.78
CA GLU A 78 -10.05 -13.07 23.02
C GLU A 78 -10.58 -12.48 21.70
N ARG A 79 -9.70 -11.87 20.89
CA ARG A 79 -10.08 -11.31 19.59
C ARG A 79 -10.64 -12.34 18.62
N ASP A 80 -10.10 -13.56 18.60
CA ASP A 80 -10.61 -14.63 17.72
C ASP A 80 -12.03 -15.11 18.12
N PHE A 81 -12.32 -15.20 19.43
CA PHE A 81 -13.69 -15.46 19.89
C PHE A 81 -14.64 -14.31 19.55
N LEU A 82 -14.22 -13.06 19.79
CA LEU A 82 -15.00 -11.87 19.47
C LEU A 82 -15.32 -11.80 17.98
N LYS A 83 -14.35 -12.11 17.11
CA LYS A 83 -14.51 -12.22 15.67
C LYS A 83 -15.67 -13.14 15.31
N THR A 84 -15.62 -14.36 15.84
CA THR A 84 -16.61 -15.39 15.55
C THR A 84 -17.99 -15.00 16.10
N VAL A 85 -18.06 -14.52 17.34
CA VAL A 85 -19.29 -14.07 18.00
C VAL A 85 -19.94 -12.92 17.22
N LEU A 86 -19.18 -11.88 16.88
CA LEU A 86 -19.69 -10.73 16.14
C LEU A 86 -20.19 -11.14 14.74
N HIS A 87 -19.47 -12.03 14.05
CA HIS A 87 -19.90 -12.57 12.77
C HIS A 87 -21.24 -13.32 12.88
N ARG A 88 -21.42 -14.17 13.90
CA ARG A 88 -22.70 -14.86 14.15
C ARG A 88 -23.83 -13.88 14.46
N ILE A 89 -23.57 -12.85 15.26
CA ILE A 89 -24.55 -11.79 15.56
C ILE A 89 -24.95 -11.06 14.27
N TYR A 90 -23.98 -10.66 13.44
CA TYR A 90 -24.25 -10.00 12.17
C TYR A 90 -25.11 -10.87 11.22
N GLY A 91 -24.82 -12.16 11.17
CA GLY A 91 -25.58 -13.13 10.38
C GLY A 91 -27.04 -13.25 10.83
N LYS A 92 -27.28 -13.45 12.13
CA LYS A 92 -28.60 -13.74 12.70
C LYS A 92 -29.49 -12.50 12.93
N PHE A 93 -28.91 -11.33 13.18
CA PHE A 93 -29.65 -10.12 13.52
C PHE A 93 -29.62 -9.07 12.41
N LEU A 94 -30.54 -9.20 11.44
CA LEU A 94 -30.66 -8.28 10.30
C LEU A 94 -30.76 -6.79 10.72
N GLY A 95 -31.48 -6.51 11.82
CA GLY A 95 -31.69 -5.15 12.35
C GLY A 95 -30.42 -4.49 12.93
N LEU A 96 -29.40 -5.28 13.27
CA LEU A 96 -28.13 -4.76 13.81
C LEU A 96 -27.07 -4.53 12.73
N ARG A 97 -27.26 -5.06 11.51
CA ARG A 97 -26.24 -5.03 10.45
C ARG A 97 -25.78 -3.61 10.10
N ALA A 98 -26.71 -2.67 9.94
CA ALA A 98 -26.38 -1.29 9.64
C ALA A 98 -25.59 -0.62 10.78
N PHE A 99 -25.98 -0.89 12.02
CA PHE A 99 -25.29 -0.37 13.20
C PHE A 99 -23.86 -0.93 13.31
N ILE A 100 -23.68 -2.25 13.16
CA ILE A 100 -22.37 -2.91 13.19
C ILE A 100 -21.44 -2.30 12.13
N ARG A 101 -21.87 -2.20 10.86
CA ARG A 101 -21.06 -1.60 9.79
C ARG A 101 -20.68 -0.15 10.10
N LYS A 102 -21.62 0.63 10.65
CA LYS A 102 -21.36 2.02 11.04
C LYS A 102 -20.33 2.12 12.16
N GLN A 103 -20.41 1.27 13.17
CA GLN A 103 -19.45 1.31 14.28
C GLN A 103 -18.05 0.83 13.88
N ILE A 104 -17.95 -0.23 13.06
CA ILE A 104 -16.66 -0.66 12.50
C ILE A 104 -16.05 0.47 11.67
N ASN A 105 -16.86 1.17 10.86
CA ASN A 105 -16.40 2.35 10.11
C ASN A 105 -15.86 3.44 11.04
N ASN A 106 -16.58 3.77 12.13
CA ASN A 106 -16.10 4.76 13.11
C ASN A 106 -14.76 4.35 13.75
N ILE A 107 -14.61 3.06 14.09
CA ILE A 107 -13.37 2.50 14.64
C ILE A 107 -12.23 2.69 13.64
N PHE A 108 -12.43 2.34 12.37
CA PHE A 108 -11.41 2.51 11.34
C PHE A 108 -11.07 3.97 11.07
N LEU A 109 -12.05 4.88 11.06
CA LEU A 109 -11.78 6.31 10.89
C LEU A 109 -10.94 6.86 12.05
N ARG A 110 -11.26 6.47 13.29
CA ARG A 110 -10.47 6.83 14.47
C ARG A 110 -9.05 6.26 14.39
N PHE A 111 -8.92 5.00 13.99
CA PHE A 111 -7.63 4.34 13.79
C PHE A 111 -6.77 5.08 12.74
N ILE A 112 -7.33 5.41 11.57
CA ILE A 112 -6.58 6.03 10.47
C ILE A 112 -6.17 7.48 10.79
N TYR A 113 -7.07 8.25 11.42
CA TYR A 113 -6.93 9.71 11.49
C TYR A 113 -6.60 10.27 12.89
N GLU A 114 -6.82 9.50 13.96
CA GLU A 114 -6.64 9.99 15.33
C GLU A 114 -5.54 9.25 16.09
N THR A 115 -5.63 7.92 16.22
CA THR A 115 -4.80 7.18 17.16
C THR A 115 -3.67 6.38 16.53
N GLU A 116 -3.83 5.92 15.28
CA GLU A 116 -2.97 4.89 14.64
C GLU A 116 -2.80 3.61 15.47
N HIS A 117 -3.67 3.40 16.47
CA HIS A 117 -3.60 2.27 17.40
C HIS A 117 -4.99 1.67 17.59
N PHE A 118 -5.10 0.38 17.29
CA PHE A 118 -6.23 -0.51 17.57
C PHE A 118 -5.80 -1.95 17.28
N ASN A 119 -5.93 -2.88 18.24
CA ASN A 119 -5.37 -4.23 18.09
C ASN A 119 -6.18 -5.13 17.15
N GLY A 120 -7.50 -4.95 17.10
CA GLY A 120 -8.43 -5.84 16.38
C GLY A 120 -8.70 -5.51 14.91
N VAL A 121 -7.82 -4.77 14.24
CA VAL A 121 -8.06 -4.34 12.84
C VAL A 121 -8.18 -5.55 11.90
N ALA A 122 -7.28 -6.52 12.03
CA ALA A 122 -7.25 -7.72 11.19
C ALA A 122 -8.54 -8.53 11.32
N GLU A 123 -8.98 -8.79 12.55
CA GLU A 123 -10.18 -9.58 12.83
C GLU A 123 -11.45 -8.88 12.35
N LEU A 124 -11.55 -7.55 12.49
CA LEU A 124 -12.66 -6.79 11.93
C LEU A 124 -12.68 -6.83 10.40
N LEU A 125 -11.52 -6.79 9.76
CA LEU A 125 -11.40 -6.92 8.30
C LEU A 125 -11.79 -8.33 7.82
N GLU A 126 -11.45 -9.41 8.54
CA GLU A 126 -11.91 -10.77 8.20
C GLU A 126 -13.44 -10.87 8.17
N ILE A 127 -14.10 -10.31 9.18
CA ILE A 127 -15.57 -10.26 9.24
C ILE A 127 -16.10 -9.45 8.06
N LEU A 128 -15.50 -8.29 7.78
CA LEU A 128 -15.91 -7.45 6.66
C LEU A 128 -15.73 -8.15 5.32
N GLY A 129 -14.66 -8.91 5.11
CA GLY A 129 -14.46 -9.71 3.90
C GLY A 129 -15.63 -10.65 3.63
N SER A 130 -16.07 -11.38 4.67
CA SER A 130 -17.27 -12.24 4.58
C SER A 130 -18.56 -11.44 4.31
N ILE A 131 -18.70 -10.27 4.95
CA ILE A 131 -19.85 -9.37 4.75
C ILE A 131 -19.90 -8.83 3.31
N ILE A 132 -18.76 -8.42 2.75
CA ILE A 132 -18.62 -7.86 1.40
C ILE A 132 -18.99 -8.92 0.36
N ASN A 133 -18.51 -10.15 0.53
CA ASN A 133 -18.90 -11.25 -0.34
C ASN A 133 -20.43 -11.50 -0.32
N GLY A 134 -21.09 -11.24 0.80
CA GLY A 134 -22.55 -11.33 0.94
C GLY A 134 -23.35 -10.13 0.41
N PHE A 135 -22.72 -9.10 -0.17
CA PHE A 135 -23.44 -7.94 -0.69
C PHE A 135 -24.33 -8.27 -1.89
N ALA A 136 -25.54 -7.72 -1.87
CA ALA A 136 -26.46 -7.78 -2.99
C ALA A 136 -26.02 -6.80 -4.10
N LEU A 137 -26.22 -7.22 -5.35
CA LEU A 137 -26.03 -6.37 -6.52
C LEU A 137 -27.36 -5.70 -6.93
N PRO A 138 -27.35 -4.43 -7.37
CA PRO A 138 -26.18 -3.55 -7.50
C PRO A 138 -25.66 -3.07 -6.13
N LEU A 139 -24.35 -2.84 -6.03
CA LEU A 139 -23.72 -2.33 -4.81
C LEU A 139 -24.30 -0.97 -4.42
N LYS A 140 -24.67 -0.83 -3.14
CA LYS A 140 -25.16 0.42 -2.58
C LYS A 140 -24.06 1.50 -2.56
N ALA A 141 -24.46 2.76 -2.71
CA ALA A 141 -23.55 3.90 -2.66
C ALA A 141 -22.75 3.97 -1.34
N GLU A 142 -23.37 3.63 -0.22
CA GLU A 142 -22.69 3.57 1.10
C GLU A 142 -21.50 2.58 1.10
N HIS A 143 -21.61 1.44 0.41
CA HIS A 143 -20.54 0.44 0.34
C HIS A 143 -19.39 0.92 -0.56
N LYS A 144 -19.72 1.58 -1.68
CA LYS A 144 -18.71 2.20 -2.57
C LYS A 144 -17.95 3.31 -1.85
N GLN A 145 -18.65 4.12 -1.05
CA GLN A 145 -18.02 5.14 -0.21
C GLN A 145 -17.14 4.52 0.86
N PHE A 146 -17.59 3.44 1.52
CA PHE A 146 -16.79 2.71 2.50
C PHE A 146 -15.46 2.21 1.93
N LEU A 147 -15.47 1.58 0.74
CA LEU A 147 -14.25 1.19 0.03
C LEU A 147 -13.31 2.39 -0.15
N MET A 148 -13.78 3.46 -0.79
CA MET A 148 -12.91 4.58 -1.20
C MET A 148 -12.48 5.50 -0.06
N LYS A 149 -13.27 5.60 1.02
CA LYS A 149 -13.03 6.55 2.12
C LYS A 149 -12.47 5.89 3.38
N VAL A 150 -12.50 4.56 3.47
CA VAL A 150 -12.03 3.83 4.65
C VAL A 150 -10.98 2.80 4.24
N LEU A 151 -11.34 1.79 3.45
CA LEU A 151 -10.42 0.69 3.12
C LEU A 151 -9.19 1.18 2.35
N ILE A 152 -9.36 2.04 1.33
CA ILE A 152 -8.20 2.54 0.57
C ILE A 152 -7.26 3.38 1.45
N PRO A 153 -7.73 4.36 2.25
CA PRO A 153 -6.87 5.05 3.22
C PRO A 153 -6.20 4.15 4.28
N MET A 154 -6.75 3.00 4.66
CA MET A 154 -6.10 2.11 5.64
C MET A 154 -4.71 1.64 5.21
N HIS A 155 -4.40 1.63 3.91
CA HIS A 155 -3.07 1.31 3.39
C HIS A 155 -1.99 2.33 3.82
N THR A 156 -2.36 3.50 4.33
CA THR A 156 -1.37 4.48 4.84
C THR A 156 -0.87 4.17 6.24
N ALA A 157 -1.57 3.33 7.01
CA ALA A 157 -1.22 3.00 8.39
C ALA A 157 0.20 2.42 8.51
N LYS A 158 0.89 2.70 9.62
CA LYS A 158 2.26 2.21 9.84
C LYS A 158 2.31 0.69 9.97
N GLY A 159 1.50 0.12 10.87
CA GLY A 159 1.37 -1.34 11.09
C GLY A 159 0.54 -2.06 10.02
N LEU A 160 0.66 -1.68 8.75
CA LEU A 160 -0.08 -2.31 7.65
C LEU A 160 0.20 -3.82 7.56
N ALA A 161 1.41 -4.26 7.88
CA ALA A 161 1.80 -5.68 7.81
C ALA A 161 0.93 -6.61 8.65
N LEU A 162 0.39 -6.12 9.76
CA LEU A 162 -0.46 -6.90 10.67
C LEU A 162 -1.81 -7.30 10.07
N PHE A 163 -2.33 -6.52 9.11
CA PHE A 163 -3.70 -6.69 8.61
C PHE A 163 -3.84 -6.58 7.08
N HIS A 164 -2.73 -6.48 6.35
CA HIS A 164 -2.74 -6.27 4.91
C HIS A 164 -3.43 -7.39 4.13
N ALA A 165 -3.17 -8.65 4.48
CA ALA A 165 -3.79 -9.77 3.75
C ALA A 165 -5.32 -9.71 3.83
N GLN A 166 -5.85 -9.37 5.00
CA GLN A 166 -7.28 -9.20 5.24
C GLN A 166 -7.83 -7.97 4.51
N LEU A 167 -7.05 -6.88 4.44
CA LEU A 167 -7.42 -5.66 3.72
C LEU A 167 -7.45 -5.88 2.20
N ALA A 168 -6.40 -6.47 1.64
CA ALA A 168 -6.29 -6.83 0.23
C ALA A 168 -7.45 -7.75 -0.18
N TYR A 169 -7.74 -8.79 0.63
CA TYR A 169 -8.91 -9.64 0.42
C TYR A 169 -10.21 -8.84 0.35
N CYS A 170 -10.44 -7.89 1.26
CA CYS A 170 -11.63 -7.03 1.20
C CYS A 170 -11.69 -6.20 -0.09
N VAL A 171 -10.55 -5.65 -0.54
CA VAL A 171 -10.47 -4.85 -1.77
C VAL A 171 -10.79 -5.72 -2.99
N VAL A 172 -10.14 -6.87 -3.14
CA VAL A 172 -10.38 -7.81 -4.25
C VAL A 172 -11.85 -8.26 -4.28
N GLN A 173 -12.44 -8.58 -3.13
CA GLN A 173 -13.86 -8.94 -3.03
C GLN A 173 -14.79 -7.83 -3.50
N PHE A 174 -14.45 -6.56 -3.29
CA PHE A 174 -15.23 -5.45 -3.86
C PHE A 174 -15.14 -5.41 -5.38
N LEU A 175 -13.97 -5.67 -5.95
CA LEU A 175 -13.74 -5.64 -7.40
C LEU A 175 -14.43 -6.81 -8.11
N GLU A 176 -14.46 -7.99 -7.51
CA GLU A 176 -15.22 -9.14 -8.02
C GLU A 176 -16.73 -8.86 -8.07
N LYS A 177 -17.26 -8.02 -7.16
CA LYS A 177 -18.68 -7.63 -7.15
C LYS A 177 -19.02 -6.53 -8.16
N ASP A 178 -18.09 -5.62 -8.42
CA ASP A 178 -18.29 -4.49 -9.33
C ASP A 178 -16.96 -4.00 -9.93
N THR A 179 -16.65 -4.50 -11.12
CA THR A 179 -15.39 -4.21 -11.86
C THR A 179 -15.25 -2.74 -12.25
N THR A 180 -16.32 -1.94 -12.19
CA THR A 180 -16.24 -0.48 -12.42
C THR A 180 -15.45 0.25 -11.34
N LEU A 181 -15.24 -0.38 -10.18
CA LEU A 181 -14.49 0.17 -9.06
C LEU A 181 -12.97 0.00 -9.22
N THR A 182 -12.49 -0.79 -10.18
CA THR A 182 -11.05 -1.09 -10.32
C THR A 182 -10.22 0.16 -10.61
N GLU A 183 -10.66 1.02 -11.53
CA GLU A 183 -9.95 2.25 -11.84
C GLU A 183 -9.75 3.18 -10.62
N PRO A 184 -10.81 3.58 -9.88
CA PRO A 184 -10.62 4.45 -8.72
C PRO A 184 -9.81 3.78 -7.59
N VAL A 185 -9.92 2.46 -7.40
CA VAL A 185 -9.12 1.71 -6.41
C VAL A 185 -7.63 1.76 -6.76
N ILE A 186 -7.25 1.40 -7.98
CA ILE A 186 -5.86 1.39 -8.42
C ILE A 186 -5.27 2.81 -8.38
N ARG A 187 -6.02 3.83 -8.80
CA ARG A 187 -5.58 5.22 -8.66
C ARG A 187 -5.41 5.64 -7.20
N GLY A 188 -6.23 5.11 -6.30
CA GLY A 188 -6.11 5.29 -4.85
C GLY A 188 -4.83 4.67 -4.28
N LEU A 189 -4.55 3.41 -4.63
CA LEU A 189 -3.31 2.72 -4.22
C LEU A 189 -2.07 3.42 -4.77
N LEU A 190 -2.07 3.79 -6.06
CA LEU A 190 -0.97 4.56 -6.66
C LEU A 190 -0.76 5.93 -6.01
N LYS A 191 -1.83 6.59 -5.54
CA LYS A 191 -1.74 7.84 -4.79
C LYS A 191 -1.06 7.64 -3.43
N PHE A 192 -1.33 6.53 -2.77
CA PHE A 192 -0.78 6.20 -1.45
C PHE A 192 0.48 5.33 -1.52
N TRP A 193 1.10 5.21 -2.70
CA TRP A 193 2.27 4.36 -2.90
C TRP A 193 3.39 4.70 -1.90
N PRO A 194 3.89 3.71 -1.14
CA PRO A 194 4.90 3.93 -0.12
C PRO A 194 6.23 4.35 -0.77
N LYS A 195 6.85 5.41 -0.23
CA LYS A 195 8.13 5.94 -0.73
C LYS A 195 9.30 5.75 0.23
N THR A 196 9.00 5.47 1.50
CA THR A 196 9.98 5.42 2.59
C THR A 196 10.10 4.05 3.24
N CYS A 197 9.18 3.13 2.95
CA CYS A 197 9.16 1.78 3.51
C CYS A 197 9.08 0.75 2.39
N SER A 198 10.18 0.02 2.17
CA SER A 198 10.29 -0.99 1.10
C SER A 198 9.43 -2.21 1.36
N GLN A 199 9.24 -2.62 2.62
CA GLN A 199 8.33 -3.72 2.97
C GLN A 199 6.89 -3.42 2.53
N LYS A 200 6.37 -2.23 2.85
CA LYS A 200 5.05 -1.80 2.36
C LYS A 200 4.99 -1.74 0.84
N GLU A 201 6.08 -1.35 0.16
CA GLU A 201 6.12 -1.36 -1.30
C GLU A 201 5.97 -2.78 -1.87
N VAL A 202 6.64 -3.77 -1.27
CA VAL A 202 6.49 -5.19 -1.63
C VAL A 202 5.05 -5.67 -1.42
N MET A 203 4.40 -5.23 -0.34
CA MET A 203 3.01 -5.57 -0.04
C MET A 203 2.05 -4.97 -1.08
N PHE A 204 2.20 -3.69 -1.42
CA PHE A 204 1.42 -3.03 -2.48
C PHE A 204 1.61 -3.72 -3.83
N LEU A 205 2.84 -4.11 -4.19
CA LEU A 205 3.09 -4.88 -5.40
C LEU A 205 2.35 -6.23 -5.38
N GLY A 206 2.28 -6.88 -4.21
CA GLY A 206 1.51 -8.11 -4.05
C GLY A 206 0.01 -7.91 -4.23
N GLU A 207 -0.58 -6.92 -3.57
CA GLU A 207 -2.00 -6.61 -3.71
C GLU A 207 -2.37 -6.21 -5.15
N ILE A 208 -1.50 -5.45 -5.82
CA ILE A 208 -1.72 -5.08 -7.23
C ILE A 208 -1.73 -6.32 -8.13
N GLU A 209 -0.87 -7.31 -7.88
CA GLU A 209 -0.93 -8.58 -8.62
C GLU A 209 -2.27 -9.29 -8.42
N GLU A 210 -2.73 -9.43 -7.17
CA GLU A 210 -4.04 -10.04 -6.86
C GLU A 210 -5.21 -9.29 -7.51
N ILE A 211 -5.15 -7.96 -7.57
CA ILE A 211 -6.15 -7.14 -8.26
C ILE A 211 -6.10 -7.37 -9.78
N LEU A 212 -4.90 -7.50 -10.36
CA LEU A 212 -4.74 -7.76 -11.78
C LEU A 212 -5.23 -9.17 -12.16
N ASP A 213 -5.22 -10.15 -11.27
CA ASP A 213 -5.78 -11.48 -11.55
C ASP A 213 -7.30 -11.48 -11.80
N VAL A 214 -8.01 -10.48 -11.28
CA VAL A 214 -9.47 -10.35 -11.42
C VAL A 214 -9.89 -9.18 -12.32
N ILE A 215 -8.94 -8.44 -12.91
CA ILE A 215 -9.25 -7.25 -13.72
C ILE A 215 -9.83 -7.63 -15.09
N GLU A 216 -10.85 -6.92 -15.55
CA GLU A 216 -11.28 -7.03 -16.95
C GLU A 216 -10.33 -6.26 -17.90
N PRO A 217 -10.04 -6.75 -19.11
CA PRO A 217 -9.19 -6.06 -20.08
C PRO A 217 -9.65 -4.62 -20.40
N THR A 218 -10.96 -4.36 -20.35
CA THR A 218 -11.52 -3.03 -20.59
C THR A 218 -11.18 -2.04 -19.48
N GLN A 219 -11.09 -2.49 -18.23
CA GLN A 219 -10.67 -1.66 -17.09
C GLN A 219 -9.15 -1.50 -17.06
N PHE A 220 -8.40 -2.55 -17.43
CA PHE A 220 -6.94 -2.51 -17.52
C PHE A 220 -6.44 -1.38 -18.43
N LYS A 221 -7.05 -1.19 -19.61
CA LYS A 221 -6.70 -0.09 -20.54
C LYS A 221 -6.79 1.31 -19.92
N LYS A 222 -7.59 1.51 -18.87
CA LYS A 222 -7.73 2.82 -18.20
C LYS A 222 -6.61 3.11 -17.20
N ILE A 223 -5.94 2.05 -16.73
CA ILE A 223 -4.92 2.11 -15.67
C ILE A 223 -3.52 1.69 -16.14
N GLU A 224 -3.38 1.07 -17.31
CA GLU A 224 -2.12 0.49 -17.83
C GLU A 224 -0.96 1.50 -17.77
N GLU A 225 -1.15 2.71 -18.27
CA GLU A 225 -0.08 3.71 -18.31
C GLU A 225 0.38 4.17 -16.91
N PRO A 226 -0.50 4.66 -16.01
CA PRO A 226 -0.08 5.07 -14.68
C PRO A 226 0.45 3.90 -13.85
N LEU A 227 -0.11 2.70 -14.01
CA LEU A 227 0.35 1.52 -13.29
C LEU A 227 1.76 1.12 -13.73
N PHE A 228 1.99 0.92 -15.03
CA PHE A 228 3.31 0.51 -15.53
C PHE A 228 4.37 1.60 -15.34
N LYS A 229 4.00 2.89 -15.32
CA LYS A 229 4.92 3.95 -14.89
C LYS A 229 5.40 3.77 -13.44
N GLN A 230 4.55 3.24 -12.56
CA GLN A 230 4.94 2.93 -11.19
C GLN A 230 5.75 1.63 -11.10
N ILE A 231 5.31 0.55 -11.77
CA ILE A 231 6.08 -0.71 -11.84
C ILE A 231 7.48 -0.47 -12.42
N SER A 232 7.61 0.38 -13.44
CA SER A 232 8.90 0.80 -14.03
C SER A 232 9.86 1.37 -12.99
N LYS A 233 9.34 2.15 -12.02
CA LYS A 233 10.15 2.69 -10.91
C LYS A 233 10.50 1.62 -9.89
N SER A 234 9.56 0.75 -9.53
CA SER A 234 9.80 -0.32 -8.55
C SER A 234 10.80 -1.35 -9.08
N VAL A 235 10.75 -1.69 -10.38
CA VAL A 235 11.78 -2.49 -11.06
C VAL A 235 13.15 -1.79 -11.02
N SER A 236 13.19 -0.46 -11.18
CA SER A 236 14.42 0.34 -11.06
C SER A 236 14.90 0.59 -9.63
N SER A 237 14.22 0.04 -8.63
CA SER A 237 14.62 0.21 -7.24
C SER A 237 15.97 -0.46 -6.99
N SER A 238 16.83 0.18 -6.21
CA SER A 238 18.06 -0.44 -5.72
C SER A 238 17.81 -1.50 -4.64
N HIS A 239 16.60 -1.52 -4.07
CA HIS A 239 16.18 -2.50 -3.07
C HIS A 239 15.77 -3.80 -3.75
N PHE A 240 16.54 -4.87 -3.54
CA PHE A 240 16.37 -6.10 -4.31
C PHE A 240 14.99 -6.74 -4.14
N GLN A 241 14.40 -6.78 -2.94
CA GLN A 241 13.07 -7.38 -2.73
C GLN A 241 11.97 -6.64 -3.50
N VAL A 242 12.10 -5.31 -3.67
CA VAL A 242 11.13 -4.51 -4.41
C VAL A 242 11.26 -4.80 -5.91
N ALA A 243 12.48 -4.76 -6.42
CA ALA A 243 12.76 -5.05 -7.83
C ALA A 243 12.36 -6.48 -8.20
N GLU A 244 12.70 -7.46 -7.37
CA GLU A 244 12.33 -8.87 -7.54
C GLU A 244 10.80 -9.03 -7.57
N ARG A 245 10.10 -8.50 -6.56
CA ARG A 245 8.63 -8.61 -6.49
C ARG A 245 7.95 -7.98 -7.70
N ALA A 246 8.47 -6.86 -8.19
CA ALA A 246 7.96 -6.18 -9.38
C ALA A 246 8.28 -6.94 -10.69
N LEU A 247 9.38 -7.68 -10.76
CA LEU A 247 9.71 -8.53 -11.91
C LEU A 247 8.89 -9.83 -11.96
N TYR A 248 8.39 -10.31 -10.82
CA TYR A 248 7.54 -11.50 -10.77
C TYR A 248 6.15 -11.32 -11.40
N PHE A 249 5.74 -10.08 -11.72
CA PHE A 249 4.56 -9.84 -12.56
C PHE A 249 4.65 -10.56 -13.92
N TRP A 250 5.85 -10.77 -14.46
CA TRP A 250 6.06 -11.50 -15.71
C TRP A 250 6.03 -13.02 -15.56
N ASN A 251 5.84 -13.56 -14.35
CA ASN A 251 5.60 -14.99 -14.16
C ASN A 251 4.10 -15.32 -14.17
N ASN A 252 3.25 -14.32 -14.07
CA ASN A 252 1.81 -14.48 -14.06
C ASN A 252 1.28 -14.49 -15.51
N GLU A 253 0.70 -15.63 -15.93
CA GLU A 253 0.21 -15.84 -17.30
C GLU A 253 -0.89 -14.85 -17.69
N TYR A 254 -1.78 -14.50 -16.74
CA TYR A 254 -2.87 -13.57 -17.04
C TYR A 254 -2.33 -12.16 -17.27
N ILE A 255 -1.44 -11.69 -16.40
CA ILE A 255 -0.79 -10.38 -16.54
C ILE A 255 0.04 -10.31 -17.83
N LEU A 256 0.77 -11.38 -18.17
CA LEU A 256 1.47 -11.50 -19.45
C LEU A 256 0.54 -11.30 -20.65
N SER A 257 -0.63 -11.94 -20.65
CA SER A 257 -1.60 -11.80 -21.75
C SER A 257 -2.14 -10.37 -21.87
N LEU A 258 -2.41 -9.70 -20.73
CA LEU A 258 -2.81 -8.29 -20.72
C LEU A 258 -1.69 -7.37 -21.26
N ILE A 259 -0.43 -7.69 -20.95
CA ILE A 259 0.73 -6.96 -21.47
C ILE A 259 0.86 -7.15 -22.98
N GLU A 260 0.69 -8.38 -23.48
CA GLU A 260 0.80 -8.70 -24.91
C GLU A 260 -0.24 -7.94 -25.74
N GLU A 261 -1.49 -7.90 -25.27
CA GLU A 261 -2.57 -7.16 -25.94
C GLU A 261 -2.34 -5.64 -26.00
N ASN A 262 -1.53 -5.09 -25.11
CA ASN A 262 -1.30 -3.64 -24.96
C ASN A 262 0.19 -3.27 -25.06
N ILE A 263 0.97 -4.09 -25.75
CA ILE A 263 2.44 -4.00 -25.79
C ILE A 263 2.93 -2.66 -26.35
N ASP A 264 2.20 -2.07 -27.29
CA ASP A 264 2.56 -0.81 -27.96
C ASP A 264 2.68 0.38 -26.98
N LYS A 265 1.95 0.33 -25.86
CA LYS A 265 2.01 1.36 -24.81
C LYS A 265 2.89 0.96 -23.65
N ILE A 266 2.85 -0.32 -23.25
CA ILE A 266 3.56 -0.81 -22.05
C ILE A 266 5.06 -0.90 -22.31
N LEU A 267 5.48 -1.42 -23.47
CA LEU A 267 6.88 -1.63 -23.79
C LEU A 267 7.70 -0.31 -23.74
N PRO A 268 7.28 0.81 -24.36
CA PRO A 268 7.99 2.08 -24.25
C PRO A 268 8.18 2.58 -22.81
N ILE A 269 7.22 2.32 -21.91
CA ILE A 269 7.27 2.74 -20.51
C ILE A 269 8.26 1.91 -19.69
N MET A 270 8.32 0.60 -19.96
CA MET A 270 9.15 -0.34 -19.20
C MET A 270 10.58 -0.43 -19.73
N PHE A 271 10.76 -0.25 -21.03
CA PHE A 271 12.04 -0.50 -21.72
C PHE A 271 13.21 0.27 -21.10
N GLY A 272 13.07 1.58 -20.92
CA GLY A 272 14.17 2.43 -20.44
C GLY A 272 14.71 2.01 -19.06
N SER A 273 13.80 1.61 -18.17
CA SER A 273 14.12 1.11 -16.83
C SER A 273 14.82 -0.24 -16.89
N LEU A 274 14.19 -1.23 -17.54
CA LEU A 274 14.73 -2.58 -17.69
C LEU A 274 16.12 -2.58 -18.36
N TYR A 275 16.28 -1.80 -19.44
CA TYR A 275 17.54 -1.72 -20.18
C TYR A 275 18.66 -1.04 -19.39
N LYS A 276 18.34 -0.15 -18.45
CA LYS A 276 19.31 0.46 -17.53
C LYS A 276 19.76 -0.55 -16.47
N ILE A 277 18.81 -1.21 -15.82
CA ILE A 277 19.05 -2.13 -14.69
C ILE A 277 19.86 -3.35 -15.15
N SER A 278 19.62 -3.85 -16.37
CA SER A 278 20.38 -4.98 -16.92
C SER A 278 21.89 -4.76 -17.03
N LYS A 279 22.35 -3.50 -16.96
CA LYS A 279 23.76 -3.12 -17.03
C LYS A 279 24.35 -2.59 -15.72
N GLU A 280 23.51 -2.00 -14.87
CA GLU A 280 23.98 -1.18 -13.74
C GLU A 280 23.57 -1.74 -12.37
N HIS A 281 22.71 -2.76 -12.30
CA HIS A 281 22.23 -3.27 -11.02
C HIS A 281 23.29 -4.12 -10.30
N TRP A 282 23.43 -3.90 -8.99
CA TRP A 282 24.46 -4.54 -8.17
C TRP A 282 24.19 -6.03 -7.89
N ASN A 283 22.92 -6.43 -7.84
CA ASN A 283 22.50 -7.81 -7.58
C ASN A 283 22.38 -8.61 -8.89
N PRO A 284 23.19 -9.67 -9.09
CA PRO A 284 23.16 -10.49 -10.31
C PRO A 284 21.84 -11.22 -10.56
N THR A 285 21.10 -11.61 -9.51
CA THR A 285 19.80 -12.29 -9.65
C THR A 285 18.78 -11.38 -10.31
N ILE A 286 18.72 -10.11 -9.89
CA ILE A 286 17.86 -9.10 -10.49
C ILE A 286 18.23 -8.87 -11.95
N VAL A 287 19.53 -8.81 -12.25
CA VAL A 287 20.02 -8.68 -13.63
C VAL A 287 19.53 -9.85 -14.49
N ALA A 288 19.61 -11.09 -14.00
CA ALA A 288 19.10 -12.26 -14.71
C ALA A 288 17.59 -12.23 -14.94
N LEU A 289 16.81 -11.84 -13.92
CA LEU A 289 15.35 -11.66 -14.04
C LEU A 289 15.01 -10.59 -15.09
N VAL A 290 15.71 -9.47 -15.09
CA VAL A 290 15.52 -8.40 -16.08
C VAL A 290 15.85 -8.89 -17.49
N TYR A 291 16.90 -9.69 -17.68
CA TYR A 291 17.20 -10.28 -19.00
C TYR A 291 16.09 -11.20 -19.48
N ASN A 292 15.52 -12.02 -18.60
CA ASN A 292 14.36 -12.86 -18.94
C ASN A 292 13.17 -12.00 -19.37
N VAL A 293 12.85 -10.95 -18.61
CA VAL A 293 11.77 -10.02 -18.95
C VAL A 293 12.01 -9.31 -20.28
N LEU A 294 13.23 -8.81 -20.52
CA LEU A 294 13.59 -8.16 -21.79
C LEU A 294 13.45 -9.13 -22.97
N LYS A 295 13.82 -10.40 -22.79
CA LYS A 295 13.65 -11.44 -23.81
C LYS A 295 12.16 -11.66 -24.12
N THR A 296 11.32 -11.82 -23.10
CA THR A 296 9.87 -11.99 -23.26
C THR A 296 9.25 -10.80 -24.01
N LEU A 297 9.63 -9.57 -23.64
CA LEU A 297 9.14 -8.35 -24.32
C LEU A 297 9.60 -8.26 -25.80
N MET A 298 10.81 -8.73 -26.09
CA MET A 298 11.32 -8.80 -27.46
C MET A 298 10.57 -9.85 -28.29
N GLU A 299 10.19 -10.98 -27.70
CA GLU A 299 9.38 -12.02 -28.34
C GLU A 299 7.96 -11.51 -28.67
N MET A 300 7.38 -10.65 -27.82
CA MET A 300 6.05 -10.04 -28.05
C MET A 300 6.05 -9.02 -29.20
N ASN A 301 7.03 -8.10 -29.25
CA ASN A 301 7.13 -7.11 -30.33
C ASN A 301 8.58 -6.71 -30.62
N GLY A 302 9.29 -7.53 -31.39
CA GLY A 302 10.70 -7.32 -31.72
C GLY A 302 10.97 -6.02 -32.50
N LYS A 303 10.06 -5.59 -33.38
CA LYS A 303 10.24 -4.36 -34.16
C LYS A 303 10.26 -3.13 -33.25
N LEU A 304 9.27 -3.01 -32.38
CA LEU A 304 9.20 -1.91 -31.42
C LEU A 304 10.38 -1.95 -30.44
N PHE A 305 10.81 -3.16 -30.04
CA PHE A 305 11.98 -3.34 -29.19
C PHE A 305 13.27 -2.80 -29.82
N ASP A 306 13.50 -3.08 -31.11
CA ASP A 306 14.66 -2.59 -31.86
C ASP A 306 14.65 -1.06 -32.04
N GLU A 307 13.48 -0.50 -32.33
CA GLU A 307 13.26 0.94 -32.43
C GLU A 307 13.57 1.65 -31.09
N LEU A 308 13.04 1.12 -29.98
CA LEU A 308 13.30 1.65 -28.64
C LEU A 308 14.77 1.49 -28.23
N THR A 309 15.43 0.39 -28.60
CA THR A 309 16.87 0.21 -28.36
C THR A 309 17.69 1.29 -29.07
N SER A 310 17.34 1.58 -30.32
CA SER A 310 18.02 2.60 -31.13
C SER A 310 17.77 4.01 -30.57
N SER A 311 16.51 4.33 -30.25
CA SER A 311 16.12 5.59 -29.64
C SER A 311 16.82 5.81 -28.29
N TYR A 312 16.83 4.80 -27.40
CA TYR A 312 17.49 4.87 -26.10
C TYR A 312 18.99 5.14 -26.20
N LYS A 313 19.69 4.48 -27.15
CA LYS A 313 21.11 4.74 -27.40
C LYS A 313 21.34 6.19 -27.86
N ALA A 314 20.49 6.71 -28.75
CA ALA A 314 20.58 8.08 -29.24
C ALA A 314 20.30 9.12 -28.13
N GLU A 315 19.26 8.90 -27.32
CA GLU A 315 18.93 9.73 -26.16
C GLU A 315 20.10 9.78 -25.18
N ARG A 316 20.70 8.63 -24.85
CA ARG A 316 21.82 8.56 -23.91
C ARG A 316 23.09 9.24 -24.41
N GLN A 317 23.36 9.21 -25.71
CA GLN A 317 24.44 10.00 -26.31
C GLN A 317 24.15 11.50 -26.25
N ARG A 318 22.90 11.90 -26.48
CA ARG A 318 22.46 13.29 -26.38
C ARG A 318 22.54 13.81 -24.94
N GLU A 319 22.18 13.00 -23.95
CA GLU A 319 22.31 13.33 -22.53
C GLU A 319 23.76 13.53 -22.12
N LYS A 320 24.65 12.59 -22.49
CA LYS A 320 26.10 12.74 -22.26
C LYS A 320 26.66 14.01 -22.89
N LYS A 321 26.25 14.35 -24.11
CA LYS A 321 26.68 15.59 -24.77
C LYS A 321 26.20 16.83 -24.00
N LYS A 322 24.93 16.85 -23.57
CA LYS A 322 24.38 17.95 -22.75
C LYS A 322 25.08 18.09 -21.40
N GLU A 323 25.48 16.98 -20.79
CA GLU A 323 26.22 16.97 -19.54
C GLU A 323 27.61 17.57 -19.72
N LEU A 324 28.34 17.17 -20.76
CA LEU A 324 29.63 17.77 -21.13
C LEU A 324 29.52 19.27 -21.45
N GLU A 325 28.47 19.68 -22.18
CA GLU A 325 28.21 21.10 -22.46
C GLU A 325 27.93 21.88 -21.16
N ARG A 326 27.23 21.27 -20.20
CA ARG A 326 26.95 21.87 -18.89
C ARG A 326 28.22 22.00 -18.06
N GLU A 327 29.06 20.97 -18.01
CA GLU A 327 30.36 21.01 -17.33
C GLU A 327 31.27 22.09 -17.91
N GLU A 328 31.31 22.21 -19.24
CA GLU A 328 32.09 23.25 -19.94
C GLU A 328 31.59 24.66 -19.58
N LEU A 329 30.27 24.86 -19.51
CA LEU A 329 29.68 26.14 -19.09
C LEU A 329 30.04 26.47 -17.63
N TRP A 330 29.99 25.48 -16.73
CA TRP A 330 30.42 25.65 -15.34
C TRP A 330 31.90 26.01 -15.23
N ARG A 331 32.77 25.32 -15.99
CA ARG A 331 34.21 25.62 -16.03
C ARG A 331 34.47 27.05 -16.51
N LYS A 332 33.80 27.48 -17.58
CA LYS A 332 33.90 28.86 -18.08
C LYS A 332 33.44 29.89 -17.04
N LEU A 333 32.39 29.58 -16.28
CA LEU A 333 31.92 30.45 -15.19
C LEU A 333 32.98 30.60 -14.10
N GLU A 334 33.63 29.51 -13.70
CA GLU A 334 34.72 29.52 -12.72
C GLU A 334 35.93 30.32 -13.22
N GLU A 335 36.33 30.13 -14.48
CA GLU A 335 37.40 30.91 -15.10
C GLU A 335 37.09 32.41 -15.15
N LEU A 336 35.85 32.79 -15.47
CA LEU A 336 35.42 34.19 -15.47
C LEU A 336 35.41 34.78 -14.06
N LYS A 337 34.98 34.01 -13.05
CA LYS A 337 35.06 34.44 -11.63
C LYS A 337 36.51 34.66 -11.21
N LEU A 338 37.42 33.75 -11.56
CA LEU A 338 38.86 33.88 -11.28
C LEU A 338 39.47 35.10 -11.97
N LYS A 339 39.16 35.32 -13.25
CA LYS A 339 39.62 36.50 -14.00
C LYS A 339 39.11 37.80 -13.40
N LYS A 340 37.84 37.85 -12.98
CA LYS A 340 37.27 39.01 -12.29
C LYS A 340 37.95 39.27 -10.95
N ALA A 341 38.17 38.25 -10.13
CA ALA A 341 38.88 38.37 -8.86
C ALA A 341 40.35 38.80 -9.04
N MET A 342 41.02 38.35 -10.10
CA MET A 342 42.37 38.79 -10.46
C MET A 342 42.38 40.25 -10.95
N ALA A 343 41.40 40.67 -11.75
CA ALA A 343 41.26 42.05 -12.20
C ALA A 343 40.95 43.01 -11.03
N GLU A 344 40.10 42.60 -10.09
CA GLU A 344 39.82 43.36 -8.86
C GLU A 344 41.07 43.47 -7.97
N LYS A 345 41.86 42.39 -7.84
CA LYS A 345 43.15 42.44 -7.15
C LYS A 345 44.13 43.39 -7.83
N GLN A 346 44.27 43.35 -9.15
CA GLN A 346 45.17 44.23 -9.91
C GLN A 346 44.75 45.71 -9.81
N ASN A 347 43.45 46.01 -9.89
CA ASN A 347 42.96 47.38 -9.68
C ASN A 347 43.18 47.86 -8.25
N SER A 348 43.10 46.96 -7.26
CA SER A 348 43.41 47.28 -5.86
C SER A 348 44.88 47.61 -5.66
N THR A 349 45.81 46.83 -6.24
CA THR A 349 47.25 47.14 -6.18
C THR A 349 47.63 48.40 -6.95
N HIS A 350 46.98 48.66 -8.10
CA HIS A 350 47.25 49.86 -8.89
C HIS A 350 46.79 51.15 -8.17
N ASN A 351 45.67 51.08 -7.43
CA ASN A 351 45.20 52.19 -6.59
C ASN A 351 46.10 52.42 -5.36
N VAL A 352 46.65 51.37 -4.75
CA VAL A 352 47.62 51.51 -3.63
C VAL A 352 48.95 52.12 -4.12
N LEU A 353 49.43 51.75 -5.31
CA LEU A 353 50.63 52.34 -5.91
C LEU A 353 50.43 53.81 -6.30
N ASN A 354 49.25 54.20 -6.78
CA ASN A 354 48.93 55.61 -7.07
C ASN A 354 48.69 56.45 -5.81
N ALA A 355 48.22 55.87 -4.71
CA ALA A 355 48.11 56.56 -3.43
C ALA A 355 49.49 56.87 -2.81
N HIS A 356 50.48 55.99 -3.03
CA HIS A 356 51.86 56.24 -2.59
C HIS A 356 52.62 57.24 -3.46
N SER A 357 52.31 57.37 -4.76
CA SER A 357 52.95 58.35 -5.65
C SER A 357 52.40 59.78 -5.49
N THR A 358 51.19 59.94 -4.95
CA THR A 358 50.58 61.25 -4.66
C THR A 358 50.93 61.81 -3.27
N SER A 359 51.52 61.01 -2.38
CA SER A 359 51.94 61.44 -1.02
C SER A 359 53.43 61.85 -0.93
N ALA A 360 54.15 61.92 -2.06
CA ALA A 360 55.59 62.21 -2.12
C ALA A 360 55.93 63.54 -2.83
N LYS A 361 55.03 64.53 -2.80
CA LYS A 361 55.29 65.89 -3.26
C LYS A 361 55.06 66.92 -2.17
#